data_AF-A0A5K1H7X1-F1
#
_entry.id   AF-A0A5K1H7X1-F1
#
_cell.length_a   1.000
_cell.length_b   1.000
_cell.length_c   1.000
_cell.angle_alpha   90.00
_cell.angle_beta   90.00
_cell.angle_gamma   90.00
#
_symmetry.space_group_name_H-M   'P 1'
#
loop_
_entity.id
_entity.type
_entity.pdbx_description
1 polymer ?
#
loop_
_entity_poly.entity_id
_entity_poly.type
_entity_poly.pdbx_seq_one_letter_code
_entity_poly.pdbx_strand_id
1 'polypeptide(L)'
;VWRLWGENKALQVVDQILEGTCDKDEILRCIHIGLLCVQEDASSRPKMTKVVAMLENSSLILPSILPPAPPTKKIRNLSSGAQTSSTASG
;
A
#
# COMPACT_ATOMS: atom_id res chain seq x y z
N VAL A 1 9.88 -3.82 -5.47
CA VAL A 1 9.78 -2.42 -5.02
C VAL A 1 9.79 -2.30 -3.49
N TRP A 2 8.78 -2.83 -2.78
CA TRP A 2 8.65 -2.67 -1.32
C TRP A 2 9.90 -3.08 -0.51
N ARG A 3 10.49 -4.23 -0.81
CA ARG A 3 11.77 -4.67 -0.21
C ARG A 3 12.90 -3.65 -0.41
N LEU A 4 13.07 -3.17 -1.64
CA LEU A 4 14.12 -2.20 -1.99
C LEU A 4 13.87 -0.83 -1.35
N TRP A 5 12.61 -0.44 -1.15
CA TRP A 5 12.26 0.75 -0.38
C TRP A 5 12.74 0.65 1.07
N GLY A 6 12.46 -0.46 1.74
CA GLY A 6 12.93 -0.72 3.11
C GLY A 6 14.46 -0.80 3.25
N GLU A 7 15.16 -1.17 2.17
CA GLU A 7 16.63 -1.21 2.12
C GLU A 7 17.28 0.12 1.67
N ASN A 8 16.50 1.18 1.46
CA ASN A 8 16.97 2.46 0.90
C ASN A 8 17.64 2.32 -0.48
N LYS A 9 17.16 1.35 -1.29
CA LYS A 9 17.63 1.02 -2.64
C LYS A 9 16.52 1.20 -3.69
N ALA A 10 15.54 2.05 -3.41
CA ALA A 10 14.37 2.21 -4.26
C ALA A 10 14.72 2.63 -5.70
N LEU A 11 15.79 3.39 -5.90
CA LEU A 11 16.27 3.79 -7.24
C LEU A 11 16.65 2.61 -8.14
N GLN A 12 16.91 1.41 -7.60
CA GLN A 12 17.22 0.23 -8.42
C GLN A 12 16.03 -0.32 -9.20
N VAL A 13 14.80 0.17 -8.92
CA VAL A 13 13.60 -0.22 -9.68
C VAL A 13 13.31 0.70 -10.85
N VAL A 14 14.09 1.77 -11.01
CA VAL A 14 13.88 2.81 -12.01
C VAL A 14 14.33 2.27 -13.36
N ASP A 15 13.54 2.54 -14.39
CA ASP A 15 13.88 2.18 -15.76
C ASP A 15 15.11 2.99 -16.22
N GLN A 16 16.02 2.34 -16.95
CA GLN A 16 17.22 3.00 -17.50
C GLN A 16 16.89 4.19 -18.40
N ILE A 17 15.72 4.21 -19.05
CA ILE A 17 15.28 5.34 -19.87
C ILE A 17 15.13 6.62 -19.02
N LEU A 18 14.82 6.47 -17.72
CA LEU A 18 14.65 7.59 -16.80
C LEU A 18 15.98 7.98 -16.11
N GLU A 19 17.04 7.20 -16.28
CA GLU A 19 18.34 7.51 -15.69
C GLU A 19 18.94 8.76 -16.36
N GLY A 20 19.15 9.81 -15.56
CA GLY A 20 19.73 11.08 -16.02
C GLY A 20 18.74 12.04 -16.68
N THR A 21 17.49 11.64 -16.91
CA THR A 21 16.44 12.52 -17.47
C THR A 21 15.57 13.16 -16.39
N CYS A 22 15.45 12.52 -15.23
CA CYS A 22 14.65 12.99 -14.11
C CYS A 22 15.51 13.16 -12.85
N ASP A 23 15.08 14.08 -11.99
CA ASP A 23 15.71 14.27 -10.70
C ASP A 23 15.48 13.05 -9.79
N LYS A 24 16.52 12.65 -9.04
CA LYS A 24 16.46 11.45 -8.19
C LYS A 24 15.47 11.62 -7.03
N ASP A 25 15.35 12.82 -6.47
CA ASP A 25 14.41 13.10 -5.39
C ASP A 25 12.97 13.09 -5.91
N GLU A 26 12.73 13.60 -7.13
CA GLU A 26 11.44 13.49 -7.81
C GLU A 26 11.03 12.03 -8.06
N ILE A 27 11.97 11.19 -8.52
CA ILE A 27 11.72 9.76 -8.71
C ILE A 27 11.42 9.07 -7.37
N LEU A 28 12.24 9.31 -6.35
CA LEU A 28 12.03 8.76 -5.00
C LEU A 28 10.68 9.18 -4.43
N ARG A 29 10.28 10.44 -4.65
CA ARG A 29 8.99 10.98 -4.26
C ARG A 29 7.84 10.28 -4.99
N CYS A 30 7.96 10.07 -6.30
CA CYS A 30 6.98 9.32 -7.08
C CYS A 30 6.82 7.88 -6.57
N ILE A 31 7.94 7.20 -6.28
CA ILE A 31 7.91 5.84 -5.70
C ILE A 31 7.20 5.86 -4.34
N HIS A 32 7.51 6.83 -3.47
CA HIS A 32 6.88 6.99 -2.16
C HIS A 32 5.36 7.15 -2.30
N ILE A 33 4.92 8.09 -3.13
CA ILE A 33 3.49 8.35 -3.37
C ILE A 33 2.79 7.12 -3.95
N GLY A 34 3.42 6.43 -4.90
CA GLY A 34 2.92 5.18 -5.47
C GLY A 34 2.74 4.10 -4.39
N LEU A 35 3.70 3.96 -3.48
CA LEU A 35 3.64 3.02 -2.36
C LEU A 35 2.56 3.38 -1.32
N LEU A 36 2.25 4.66 -1.13
CA LEU A 36 1.10 5.10 -0.32
C LEU A 36 -0.25 4.76 -0.99
N CYS A 37 -0.32 4.78 -2.32
CA CYS A 37 -1.54 4.48 -3.07
C CYS A 37 -1.90 2.99 -3.07
N VAL A 38 -0.92 2.10 -2.88
CA VAL A 38 -1.10 0.64 -2.92
C VAL A 38 -1.05 -0.03 -1.54
N GLN A 39 -1.31 0.74 -0.48
CA GLN A 39 -1.42 0.19 0.88
C GLN A 39 -2.51 -0.90 0.94
N GLU A 40 -2.24 -1.93 1.74
CA GLU A 40 -3.16 -3.05 1.92
C GLU A 40 -4.49 -2.58 2.49
N ASP A 41 -4.46 -1.80 3.58
CA ASP A 41 -5.63 -1.13 4.12
C ASP A 41 -6.04 0.05 3.20
N ALA A 42 -7.27 -0.03 2.69
CA ALA A 42 -7.85 0.99 1.84
C ALA A 42 -7.99 2.34 2.56
N SER A 43 -8.19 2.33 3.87
CA SER A 43 -8.34 3.55 4.69
C SER A 43 -7.04 4.33 4.81
N SER A 44 -5.91 3.64 4.63
CA SER A 44 -4.56 4.22 4.65
C SER A 44 -4.14 4.85 3.32
N ARG A 45 -4.91 4.65 2.24
CA ARG A 45 -4.60 5.20 0.91
C ARG A 45 -4.95 6.70 0.86
N PRO A 46 -4.10 7.56 0.29
CA PRO A 46 -4.41 8.98 0.13
C PRO A 46 -5.55 9.19 -0.86
N LYS A 47 -6.39 10.22 -0.62
CA LYS A 47 -7.34 10.71 -1.62
C LYS A 47 -6.58 11.27 -2.83
N MET A 48 -7.17 11.21 -4.03
CA MET A 48 -6.54 11.75 -5.25
C MET A 48 -6.15 13.23 -5.13
N THR A 49 -6.97 14.06 -4.47
CA THR A 49 -6.62 15.46 -4.21
C THR A 49 -5.33 15.61 -3.40
N LYS A 50 -5.09 14.71 -2.45
CA LYS A 50 -3.87 14.67 -1.65
C LYS A 50 -2.67 14.21 -2.49
N VAL A 51 -2.87 13.24 -3.38
CA VAL A 51 -1.84 12.78 -4.33
C VAL A 51 -1.40 13.91 -5.25
N VAL A 52 -2.34 14.65 -5.85
CA VAL A 52 -2.04 15.81 -6.70
C VAL A 52 -1.24 16.85 -5.92
N ALA A 53 -1.68 17.22 -4.71
CA ALA A 53 -0.95 18.16 -3.87
C ALA A 53 0.49 17.69 -3.55
N MET A 54 0.68 16.39 -3.30
CA MET A 54 2.01 15.81 -3.05
C MET A 54 2.93 15.88 -4.26
N LEU A 55 2.39 15.73 -5.47
CA LEU A 55 3.12 15.81 -6.72
C LEU A 55 3.49 17.26 -7.08
N GLU A 56 2.54 18.19 -6.93
CA GLU A 56 2.74 19.61 -7.28
C GLU A 56 3.71 20.33 -6.33
N ASN A 57 3.73 19.93 -5.05
CA ASN A 57 4.58 20.58 -4.06
C ASN A 57 5.65 19.61 -3.54
N SER A 58 6.85 19.73 -4.10
CA SER A 58 8.04 18.96 -3.74
C SER A 58 8.49 19.18 -2.29
N SER A 59 8.11 20.29 -1.65
CA SER A 59 8.44 20.60 -0.25
C SER A 59 7.48 19.98 0.76
N LEU A 60 6.35 19.41 0.32
CA LEU A 60 5.44 18.73 1.25
C LEU A 60 6.09 17.49 1.84
N ILE A 61 5.99 17.37 3.16
CA ILE A 61 6.39 16.19 3.90
C ILE A 61 5.38 15.08 3.63
N LEU A 62 5.86 13.97 3.09
CA LEU A 62 5.02 12.80 2.82
C LEU A 62 4.79 11.98 4.10
N PRO A 63 3.59 11.41 4.28
CA PRO A 63 3.31 10.48 5.37
C PRO A 63 4.28 9.29 5.33
N SER A 64 4.72 8.82 6.49
CA SER A 64 5.52 7.60 6.57
C SER A 64 4.74 6.42 6.00
N ILE A 65 5.43 5.59 5.21
CA ILE A 65 4.86 4.35 4.68
C ILE A 65 4.99 3.27 5.75
N LEU A 66 3.89 2.70 6.20
CA LEU A 66 3.93 1.51 7.04
C LEU A 66 4.32 0.30 6.17
N PRO A 67 5.22 -0.59 6.63
CA PRO A 67 5.41 -1.87 5.98
C PRO A 67 4.11 -2.64 5.78
N PRO A 68 3.90 -3.28 4.61
CA PRO A 68 2.77 -4.14 4.39
C PRO A 68 2.77 -5.13 5.53
N ALA A 69 1.61 -5.28 6.16
CA ALA A 69 1.48 -6.24 7.23
C ALA A 69 1.87 -7.61 6.67
N PRO A 70 2.55 -8.46 7.46
CA PRO A 70 2.77 -9.83 7.04
C PRO A 70 1.40 -10.45 6.71
N PRO A 71 1.29 -11.25 5.63
CA PRO A 71 0.02 -11.80 5.20
C PRO A 71 -0.59 -12.60 6.35
N THR A 72 -1.67 -12.08 6.92
CA THR A 72 -2.41 -12.81 7.94
C THR A 72 -3.11 -13.95 7.22
N LYS A 73 -2.70 -15.19 7.50
CA LYS A 73 -3.44 -16.38 7.06
C LYS A 73 -4.81 -16.31 7.73
N LYS A 74 -5.83 -15.78 7.04
CA LYS A 74 -7.22 -15.95 7.44
C LYS A 74 -7.51 -17.45 7.37
N ILE A 75 -7.39 -18.15 8.49
CA ILE A 75 -7.94 -19.49 8.64
C ILE A 75 -9.44 -19.33 8.41
N ARG A 76 -9.92 -19.70 7.22
CA ARG A 76 -11.35 -19.87 7.00
C ARG A 76 -11.75 -21.06 7.85
N ASN A 77 -12.25 -20.80 9.05
CA ASN A 77 -13.05 -21.78 9.76
C ASN A 77 -14.29 -22.00 8.89
N LEU A 78 -14.22 -23.04 8.05
CA LEU A 78 -15.37 -23.59 7.37
C LEU A 78 -16.32 -24.00 8.48
N SER A 79 -17.39 -23.23 8.67
CA SER A 79 -18.46 -23.55 9.60
C SER A 79 -19.00 -24.92 9.22
N SER A 80 -18.62 -25.96 9.97
CA SER A 80 -19.30 -27.24 9.94
C SER A 80 -20.76 -26.99 10.27
N GLY A 81 -21.62 -27.21 9.27
CA GLY A 81 -23.06 -27.22 9.48
C GLY A 81 -23.40 -28.24 10.56
N ALA A 82 -24.12 -27.79 11.58
CA ALA A 82 -24.88 -28.65 12.46
C ALA A 82 -26.35 -28.21 12.36
N GLN A 83 -27.15 -29.19 11.97
CA GLN A 83 -28.53 -29.06 11.55
C GLN A 83 -29.47 -28.71 12.70
N THR A 84 -30.60 -28.16 12.27
CA THR A 84 -31.86 -27.86 12.96
C THR A 84 -32.26 -28.81 14.10
N SER A 85 -32.80 -28.24 15.18
CA SER A 85 -33.95 -28.82 15.90
C SER A 85 -34.66 -27.74 16.73
N SER A 86 -35.77 -27.21 16.22
CA SER A 86 -36.76 -26.50 17.03
C SER A 86 -38.01 -27.37 17.11
N THR A 87 -38.24 -27.97 18.27
CA THR A 87 -39.51 -28.62 18.63
C THR A 87 -40.47 -27.56 19.15
N ALA A 88 -41.61 -27.40 18.48
CA ALA A 88 -42.79 -26.72 19.02
C ALA A 88 -43.70 -27.76 19.67
N SER A 89 -44.13 -27.52 20.90
CA SER A 89 -45.22 -28.26 21.55
C SER A 89 -46.40 -27.33 21.72
N GLY A 90 -47.59 -27.82 21.32
CA GLY A 90 -48.88 -27.19 21.59
C GLY A 90 -49.40 -27.48 22.99
#